data_AF-A0A1V4CA15-F1
#
_entry.id   AF-A0A1V4CA15-F1
#
_cell.length_a   1.000
_cell.length_b   1.000
_cell.length_c   1.000
_cell.angle_alpha   90.00
_cell.angle_beta   90.00
_cell.angle_gamma   90.00
#
_symmetry.space_group_name_H-M   'P 1'
#
loop_
_entity.id
_entity.type
_entity.pdbx_description
1 polymer ?
#
loop_
_entity_poly.entity_id
_entity_poly.type
_entity_poly.pdbx_seq_one_letter_code
_entity_poly.pdbx_strand_id
1 'polypeptide(L)'
;MAGIHLHQITQPGQHAAGVGFEQPFEMLTACHERVHRMLRLLGKLREHLATRGHDEQAAQAARDVMRYFDQAAPLHHEDEELHVFPLLLQRGDEALRQAVRRLQADHVAMGEIWPQARRCLLAVADAAATSSWAGWTPGDEQLLDRFAGQYDEHIRLEETLVYPAAQGLLDAPALSAIGEEMQHRRTDGRVRGR
;
A
#
# COMPACT_ATOMS: atom_id res chain seq x y z
N MET A 1 28.77 5.25 -0.73
CA MET A 1 28.37 4.04 -1.50
C MET A 1 26.99 3.60 -1.05
N ALA A 2 25.94 4.34 -1.40
CA ALA A 2 24.56 3.94 -1.10
C ALA A 2 24.03 3.16 -2.30
N GLY A 3 23.90 1.84 -2.14
CA GLY A 3 23.10 1.00 -3.04
C GLY A 3 21.65 1.00 -2.57
N ILE A 4 20.73 0.62 -3.46
CA ILE A 4 19.35 0.31 -3.05
C ILE A 4 19.45 -0.96 -2.19
N HIS A 5 19.41 -0.82 -0.85
CA HIS A 5 19.44 -1.96 0.05
C HIS A 5 18.14 -2.77 -0.10
N LEU A 6 18.26 -3.87 -0.84
CA LEU A 6 17.25 -4.90 -1.06
C LEU A 6 16.79 -5.47 0.29
N HIS A 7 15.50 -5.35 0.61
CA HIS A 7 14.86 -6.15 1.65
C HIS A 7 13.78 -7.01 0.98
N GLN A 8 13.75 -8.30 1.30
CA GLN A 8 12.69 -9.20 0.85
C GLN A 8 11.34 -8.66 1.35
N ILE A 9 10.49 -8.19 0.43
CA ILE A 9 9.12 -7.79 0.77
C ILE A 9 8.30 -9.07 0.99
N THR A 10 7.98 -9.34 2.25
CA THR A 10 7.10 -10.41 2.70
C THR A 10 5.68 -9.87 2.91
N GLN A 11 4.67 -10.74 2.80
CA GLN A 11 3.27 -10.34 2.94
C GLN A 11 2.94 -9.79 4.34
N PRO A 12 1.88 -8.97 4.50
CA PRO A 12 1.25 -8.70 5.79
C PRO A 12 1.08 -9.98 6.63
N GLY A 13 1.51 -9.95 7.90
CA GLY A 13 1.52 -11.12 8.78
C GLY A 13 2.76 -12.04 8.77
N GLN A 14 3.75 -11.86 7.88
CA GLN A 14 4.90 -12.78 7.79
C GLN A 14 6.22 -12.24 8.37
N HIS A 15 6.23 -11.93 9.67
CA HIS A 15 7.37 -11.43 10.47
C HIS A 15 7.44 -9.90 10.64
N ALA A 16 6.60 -9.38 11.54
CA ALA A 16 7.09 -8.51 12.60
C ALA A 16 6.90 -9.31 13.89
N ALA A 17 7.96 -9.55 14.66
CA ALA A 17 7.82 -10.19 15.97
C ALA A 17 7.02 -9.24 16.88
N GLY A 18 5.71 -9.49 17.00
CA GLY A 18 4.81 -8.75 17.90
C GLY A 18 3.42 -8.43 17.31
N VAL A 19 3.32 -8.11 16.02
CA VAL A 19 2.05 -7.68 15.40
C VAL A 19 1.44 -8.82 14.60
N GLY A 20 0.46 -9.48 15.21
CA GLY A 20 -0.38 -10.52 14.60
C GLY A 20 -1.78 -10.00 14.31
N PHE A 21 -2.61 -10.86 13.71
CA PHE A 21 -4.01 -10.55 13.44
C PHE A 21 -4.86 -10.36 14.70
N GLU A 22 -4.39 -10.83 15.86
CA GLU A 22 -4.97 -10.55 17.19
C GLU A 22 -5.06 -9.06 17.54
N GLN A 23 -4.31 -8.20 16.83
CA GLN A 23 -4.31 -6.75 16.99
C GLN A 23 -4.56 -6.08 15.61
N PRO A 24 -5.80 -6.09 15.10
CA PRO A 24 -6.10 -5.73 13.72
C PRO A 24 -5.67 -4.31 13.34
N PHE A 25 -5.82 -3.33 14.24
CA PHE A 25 -5.39 -1.95 13.99
C PHE A 25 -3.87 -1.76 14.02
N GLU A 26 -3.15 -2.52 14.83
CA GLU A 26 -1.68 -2.55 14.76
C GLU A 26 -1.22 -3.17 13.43
N MET A 27 -1.92 -4.19 12.94
CA MET A 27 -1.65 -4.78 11.63
C MET A 27 -1.89 -3.78 10.50
N LEU A 28 -3.00 -3.02 10.54
CA LEU A 28 -3.29 -1.96 9.57
C LEU A 28 -2.21 -0.87 9.58
N THR A 29 -1.82 -0.39 10.76
CA THR A 29 -0.71 0.57 10.92
C THR A 29 0.62 0.00 10.38
N ALA A 30 0.89 -1.27 10.65
CA ALA A 30 2.07 -1.96 10.12
C ALA A 30 1.99 -2.19 8.59
N CYS A 31 0.83 -2.07 7.95
CA CYS A 31 0.70 -2.00 6.49
C CYS A 31 1.08 -0.60 5.98
N HIS A 32 0.67 0.49 6.65
CA HIS A 32 1.07 1.86 6.31
C HIS A 32 2.58 2.06 6.32
N GLU A 33 3.29 1.49 7.30
CA GLU A 33 4.75 1.52 7.31
C GLU A 33 5.37 0.93 6.03
N ARG A 34 4.74 -0.10 5.46
CA ARG A 34 5.20 -0.74 4.22
C ARG A 34 4.81 0.08 3.01
N VAL A 35 3.62 0.68 2.98
CA VAL A 35 3.22 1.66 1.96
C VAL A 35 4.31 2.73 1.87
N HIS A 36 4.62 3.40 2.99
CA HIS A 36 5.66 4.43 3.03
C HIS A 36 7.04 3.90 2.61
N ARG A 37 7.40 2.65 2.99
CA ARG A 37 8.66 2.03 2.53
C ARG A 37 8.69 1.83 1.01
N MET A 38 7.57 1.42 0.39
CA MET A 38 7.47 1.23 -1.06
C MET A 38 7.48 2.56 -1.79
N LEU A 39 6.82 3.59 -1.27
CA LEU A 39 6.88 4.95 -1.82
C LEU A 39 8.30 5.53 -1.73
N ARG A 40 9.02 5.30 -0.62
CA ARG A 40 10.45 5.66 -0.51
C ARG A 40 11.31 4.86 -1.50
N LEU A 41 11.01 3.59 -1.74
CA LEU A 41 11.72 2.78 -2.74
C LEU A 41 11.47 3.32 -4.15
N LEU A 42 10.25 3.73 -4.47
CA LEU A 42 9.91 4.40 -5.73
C LEU A 42 10.72 5.70 -5.91
N GLY A 43 10.83 6.53 -4.87
CA GLY A 43 11.67 7.73 -4.90
C GLY A 43 13.15 7.41 -5.17
N LYS A 44 13.71 6.40 -4.50
CA LYS A 44 15.09 5.94 -4.74
C LYS A 44 15.30 5.36 -6.14
N LEU A 45 14.30 4.66 -6.67
CA LEU A 45 14.33 4.15 -8.04
C LEU A 45 14.44 5.31 -9.04
N ARG A 46 13.64 6.37 -8.88
CA ARG A 46 13.70 7.57 -9.72
C ARG A 46 15.08 8.23 -9.68
N GLU A 47 15.64 8.42 -8.48
CA GLU A 47 16.98 9.00 -8.30
C GLU A 47 18.07 8.13 -8.94
N HIS A 48 18.00 6.81 -8.76
CA HIS A 48 18.95 5.87 -9.34
C HIS A 48 18.90 5.89 -10.87
N LEU A 49 17.71 5.85 -11.45
CA LEU A 49 17.49 5.93 -12.89
C LEU A 49 18.03 7.24 -13.48
N ALA A 50 17.85 8.37 -12.78
CA ALA A 50 18.35 9.67 -13.24
C ALA A 50 19.89 9.79 -13.16
N THR A 51 20.53 9.14 -12.19
CA THR A 51 21.97 9.32 -11.92
C THR A 51 22.86 8.21 -12.47
N ARG A 52 22.34 6.98 -12.56
CA ARG A 52 23.08 5.78 -13.00
C ARG A 52 22.49 5.13 -14.24
N GLY A 53 21.25 5.47 -14.59
CA GLY A 53 20.52 4.80 -15.66
C GLY A 53 19.91 3.48 -15.21
N HIS A 54 19.44 2.71 -16.19
CA HIS A 54 18.81 1.42 -15.97
C HIS A 54 19.86 0.33 -15.69
N ASP A 55 19.59 -0.49 -14.68
CA ASP A 55 20.31 -1.72 -14.35
C ASP A 55 19.38 -2.72 -13.65
N GLU A 56 19.91 -3.89 -13.28
CA GLU A 56 19.16 -4.94 -12.59
C GLU A 56 18.63 -4.48 -11.21
N GLN A 57 19.31 -3.54 -10.53
CA GLN A 57 18.83 -3.02 -9.25
C GLN A 57 17.59 -2.16 -9.44
N ALA A 58 17.57 -1.33 -10.48
CA ALA A 58 16.40 -0.56 -10.88
C ALA A 58 15.22 -1.48 -11.27
N ALA A 59 15.49 -2.51 -12.08
CA ALA A 59 14.47 -3.47 -12.50
C ALA A 59 13.86 -4.21 -11.29
N GLN A 60 14.71 -4.64 -10.34
CA GLN A 60 14.25 -5.31 -9.13
C GLN A 60 13.44 -4.39 -8.20
N ALA A 61 13.88 -3.14 -8.00
CA ALA A 61 13.13 -2.17 -7.22
C ALA A 61 11.74 -1.90 -7.82
N ALA A 62 11.64 -1.81 -9.15
CA ALA A 62 10.35 -1.66 -9.84
C ALA A 62 9.42 -2.86 -9.59
N ARG A 63 9.94 -4.10 -9.70
CA ARG A 63 9.19 -5.33 -9.41
C ARG A 63 8.72 -5.40 -7.96
N ASP A 64 9.55 -4.95 -7.03
CA ASP A 64 9.26 -4.93 -5.61
C ASP A 64 8.13 -3.96 -5.26
N VAL A 65 8.15 -2.74 -5.83
CA VAL A 65 7.05 -1.78 -5.71
C VAL A 65 5.77 -2.36 -6.32
N MET A 66 5.84 -2.91 -7.55
CA MET A 66 4.67 -3.51 -8.21
C MET A 66 4.05 -4.63 -7.38
N ARG A 67 4.85 -5.56 -6.87
CA ARG A 67 4.36 -6.70 -6.07
C ARG A 67 3.56 -6.24 -4.85
N TYR A 68 4.01 -5.20 -4.16
CA TYR A 68 3.31 -4.70 -2.98
C TYR A 68 1.95 -4.09 -3.34
N PHE A 69 1.91 -3.18 -4.32
CA PHE A 69 0.67 -2.51 -4.70
C PHE A 69 -0.28 -3.38 -5.53
N ASP A 70 0.21 -4.44 -6.18
CA ASP A 70 -0.64 -5.44 -6.85
C ASP A 70 -1.35 -6.37 -5.86
N GLN A 71 -0.75 -6.63 -4.69
CA GLN A 71 -1.18 -7.71 -3.81
C GLN A 71 -1.59 -7.25 -2.41
N ALA A 72 -0.74 -6.47 -1.74
CA ALA A 72 -0.92 -6.14 -0.32
C ALA A 72 -1.81 -4.91 -0.13
N ALA A 73 -1.61 -3.85 -0.92
CA ALA A 73 -2.40 -2.62 -0.80
C ALA A 73 -3.91 -2.84 -1.03
N PRO A 74 -4.36 -3.61 -2.04
CA PRO A 74 -5.79 -3.87 -2.24
C PRO A 74 -6.42 -4.62 -1.05
N LEU A 75 -5.70 -5.60 -0.49
CA LEU A 75 -6.18 -6.36 0.67
C LEU A 75 -6.26 -5.49 1.94
N HIS A 76 -5.41 -4.46 2.04
CA HIS A 76 -5.43 -3.52 3.16
C HIS A 76 -6.66 -2.60 3.05
N HIS A 77 -6.88 -1.98 1.89
CA HIS A 77 -8.09 -1.18 1.65
C HIS A 77 -9.37 -2.02 1.85
N GLU A 78 -9.36 -3.28 1.41
CA GLU A 78 -10.50 -4.19 1.60
C GLU A 78 -10.83 -4.44 3.08
N ASP A 79 -9.82 -4.53 3.96
CA ASP A 79 -10.08 -4.68 5.40
C ASP A 79 -10.74 -3.44 5.99
N GLU A 80 -10.36 -2.25 5.54
CA GLU A 80 -10.95 -0.99 6.02
C GLU A 80 -12.38 -0.84 5.53
N GLU A 81 -12.62 -1.12 4.25
CA GLU A 81 -13.94 -1.08 3.62
C GLU A 81 -14.93 -2.07 4.25
N LEU A 82 -14.43 -3.18 4.81
CA LEU A 82 -15.27 -4.19 5.45
C LEU A 82 -15.44 -3.98 6.96
N HIS A 83 -14.39 -3.56 7.66
CA HIS A 83 -14.36 -3.63 9.13
C HIS A 83 -14.29 -2.27 9.82
N VAL A 84 -13.76 -1.24 9.16
CA VAL A 84 -13.54 0.08 9.78
C VAL A 84 -14.60 1.08 9.31
N PHE A 85 -14.73 1.25 8.00
CA PHE A 85 -15.58 2.27 7.40
C PHE A 85 -17.08 2.05 7.65
N PRO A 86 -17.64 0.83 7.51
CA PRO A 86 -19.07 0.61 7.75
C PRO A 86 -19.50 0.94 9.18
N LEU A 87 -18.64 0.64 10.16
CA LEU A 87 -18.89 0.91 11.57
C LEU A 87 -19.04 2.41 11.83
N LEU A 88 -18.12 3.22 11.29
CA LEU A 88 -18.13 4.67 11.46
C LEU A 88 -19.22 5.36 10.63
N LEU A 89 -19.57 4.84 9.46
CA LEU A 89 -20.72 5.33 8.70
C LEU A 89 -22.02 5.15 9.48
N GLN A 90 -22.17 4.02 10.16
CA GLN A 90 -23.35 3.72 10.97
C GLN A 90 -23.39 4.53 12.27
N ARG A 91 -22.28 4.58 13.01
CA ARG A 91 -22.26 5.02 14.42
C ARG A 91 -21.50 6.32 14.68
N GLY A 92 -20.70 6.81 13.73
CA GLY A 92 -19.93 8.04 13.86
C GLY A 92 -20.81 9.30 13.82
N ASP A 93 -20.23 10.43 14.19
CA ASP A 93 -20.84 11.74 13.92
C ASP A 93 -20.67 12.14 12.45
N GLU A 94 -21.21 13.29 12.05
CA GLU A 94 -21.12 13.71 10.64
C GLU A 94 -19.68 13.99 10.19
N ALA A 95 -18.80 14.44 11.09
CA ALA A 95 -17.39 14.67 10.74
C ALA A 95 -16.67 13.35 10.41
N LEU A 96 -16.90 12.30 11.21
CA LEU A 96 -16.38 10.95 10.93
C LEU A 96 -16.96 10.38 9.64
N ARG A 97 -18.26 10.55 9.38
CA ARG A 97 -18.88 10.09 8.12
C ARG A 97 -18.27 10.79 6.91
N GLN A 98 -17.97 12.08 7.00
CA GLN A 98 -17.31 12.82 5.93
C GLN A 98 -15.87 12.34 5.71
N ALA A 99 -15.11 12.11 6.78
CA ALA A 99 -13.77 11.55 6.70
C ALA A 99 -13.77 10.19 6.00
N VAL A 100 -14.68 9.29 6.37
CA VAL A 100 -14.81 7.97 5.72
C VAL A 100 -15.17 8.09 4.24
N ARG A 101 -16.17 8.91 3.88
CA ARG A 101 -16.52 9.12 2.46
C ARG A 101 -15.35 9.66 1.65
N ARG A 102 -14.50 10.50 2.27
CA ARG A 102 -13.27 10.98 1.65
C ARG A 102 -12.27 9.85 1.42
N LEU A 103 -12.01 9.01 2.43
CA LEU A 103 -11.10 7.86 2.31
C LEU A 103 -11.57 6.86 1.24
N GLN A 104 -12.87 6.56 1.19
CA GLN A 104 -13.44 5.71 0.14
C GLN A 104 -13.24 6.30 -1.26
N ALA A 105 -13.38 7.64 -1.41
CA ALA A 105 -13.07 8.31 -2.68
C ALA A 105 -11.57 8.25 -3.00
N ASP A 106 -10.69 8.37 -2.00
CA ASP A 106 -9.25 8.21 -2.16
C ASP A 106 -8.90 6.78 -2.62
N HIS A 107 -9.50 5.73 -2.03
CA HIS A 107 -9.32 4.33 -2.47
C HIS A 107 -9.67 4.13 -3.94
N VAL A 108 -10.79 4.69 -4.40
CA VAL A 108 -11.17 4.63 -5.82
C VAL A 108 -10.12 5.32 -6.69
N ALA A 109 -9.72 6.55 -6.32
CA ALA A 109 -8.74 7.32 -7.08
C ALA A 109 -7.35 6.65 -7.11
N MET A 110 -6.94 5.98 -6.03
CA MET A 110 -5.72 5.17 -5.96
C MET A 110 -5.82 3.93 -6.87
N GLY A 111 -6.97 3.27 -6.87
CA GLY A 111 -7.25 2.13 -7.77
C GLY A 111 -7.23 2.52 -9.25
N GLU A 112 -7.68 3.72 -9.61
CA GLU A 112 -7.69 4.23 -10.98
C GLU A 112 -6.29 4.64 -11.48
N ILE A 113 -5.45 5.20 -10.60
CA ILE A 113 -4.10 5.64 -10.98
C ILE A 113 -3.12 4.46 -11.04
N TRP A 114 -3.30 3.44 -10.19
CA TRP A 114 -2.35 2.35 -10.04
C TRP A 114 -2.02 1.63 -11.36
N PRO A 115 -2.99 1.23 -12.21
CA PRO A 115 -2.68 0.58 -13.48
C PRO A 115 -1.80 1.41 -14.42
N GLN A 116 -1.82 2.74 -14.28
CA GLN A 116 -1.01 3.66 -15.07
C GLN A 116 0.41 3.73 -14.51
N ALA A 117 0.57 3.96 -13.20
CA ALA A 117 1.86 3.95 -12.52
C ALA A 117 2.58 2.59 -12.68
N ARG A 118 1.82 1.50 -12.58
CA ARG A 118 2.29 0.13 -12.80
C ARG A 118 2.90 -0.07 -14.19
N ARG A 119 2.34 0.53 -15.26
CA ARG A 119 2.94 0.45 -16.61
C ARG A 119 4.30 1.13 -16.68
N CYS A 120 4.47 2.27 -16.01
CA CYS A 120 5.76 2.95 -15.93
C CYS A 120 6.80 2.07 -15.24
N LEU A 121 6.43 1.39 -14.16
CA LEU A 121 7.30 0.45 -13.43
C LEU A 121 7.59 -0.83 -14.23
N LEU A 122 6.59 -1.36 -14.94
CA LEU A 122 6.77 -2.53 -15.79
C LEU A 122 7.78 -2.27 -16.91
N ALA A 123 7.75 -1.07 -17.52
CA ALA A 123 8.73 -0.67 -18.53
C ALA A 123 10.18 -0.67 -18.00
N VAL A 124 10.39 -0.35 -16.72
CA VAL A 124 11.70 -0.44 -16.06
C VAL A 124 12.05 -1.91 -15.76
N ALA A 125 11.08 -2.70 -15.29
CA ALA A 125 11.28 -4.09 -14.93
C ALA A 125 11.59 -5.01 -16.13
N ASP A 126 10.95 -4.77 -17.28
CA ASP A 126 11.03 -5.60 -18.49
C ASP A 126 12.06 -5.08 -19.51
N ALA A 127 12.62 -3.89 -19.31
CA ALA A 127 13.70 -3.40 -20.16
C ALA A 127 14.87 -4.38 -20.07
N ALA A 128 15.10 -5.14 -21.15
CA ALA A 128 16.27 -6.00 -21.26
C ALA A 128 17.52 -5.14 -21.09
N ALA A 129 18.54 -5.64 -20.39
CA ALA A 129 19.82 -4.93 -20.18
C ALA A 129 20.51 -4.48 -21.50
N THR A 130 20.05 -4.99 -22.65
CA THR A 130 20.54 -4.67 -24.00
C THR A 130 19.62 -3.75 -24.82
N SER A 131 18.38 -3.52 -24.41
CA SER A 131 17.48 -2.50 -24.99
C SER A 131 17.57 -1.26 -24.13
N SER A 132 18.06 -0.15 -24.70
CA SER A 132 18.24 1.10 -23.97
C SER A 132 16.89 1.59 -23.44
N TRP A 133 16.64 1.39 -22.15
CA TRP A 133 15.58 2.08 -21.43
C TRP A 133 15.66 3.58 -21.75
N ALA A 134 14.59 4.14 -22.30
CA ALA A 134 14.59 5.47 -22.90
C ALA A 134 14.32 6.61 -21.89
N GLY A 135 14.18 6.27 -20.60
CA GLY A 135 13.71 7.22 -19.60
C GLY A 135 12.19 7.20 -19.43
N TRP A 136 11.73 7.76 -18.32
CA TRP A 136 10.34 8.18 -18.16
C TRP A 136 10.12 9.55 -18.78
N THR A 137 8.94 9.77 -19.37
CA THR A 137 8.56 11.10 -19.83
C THR A 137 8.23 12.01 -18.63
N PRO A 138 8.21 13.35 -18.80
CA PRO A 138 7.73 14.24 -17.74
C PRO A 138 6.31 13.92 -17.27
N GLY A 139 5.46 13.35 -18.15
CA GLY A 139 4.13 12.90 -17.79
C GLY A 139 4.12 11.66 -16.89
N ASP A 140 5.01 10.71 -17.16
CA ASP A 140 5.21 9.52 -16.31
C ASP A 140 5.72 9.93 -14.91
N GLU A 141 6.67 10.85 -14.85
CA GLU A 141 7.19 11.40 -13.58
C GLU A 141 6.07 12.06 -12.76
N GLN A 142 5.26 12.91 -13.38
CA GLN A 142 4.10 13.55 -12.72
C GLN A 142 3.04 12.54 -12.28
N LEU A 143 2.83 11.48 -13.05
CA LEU A 143 1.91 10.39 -12.70
C LEU A 143 2.39 9.65 -11.45
N LEU A 144 3.69 9.34 -11.37
CA LEU A 144 4.31 8.69 -10.21
C LEU A 144 4.28 9.61 -8.97
N ASP A 145 4.50 10.91 -9.14
CA ASP A 145 4.34 11.91 -8.07
C ASP A 145 2.90 11.96 -7.55
N ARG A 146 1.92 12.01 -8.46
CA ARG A 146 0.50 12.01 -8.08
C ARG A 146 0.11 10.73 -7.34
N PHE A 147 0.59 9.57 -7.80
CA PHE A 147 0.34 8.30 -7.12
C PHE A 147 0.92 8.30 -5.70
N ALA A 148 2.18 8.71 -5.54
CA ALA A 148 2.81 8.76 -4.22
C ALA A 148 2.11 9.77 -3.28
N GLY A 149 1.74 10.93 -3.82
CA GLY A 149 1.11 12.01 -3.05
C GLY A 149 -0.31 11.73 -2.56
N GLN A 150 -0.98 10.67 -3.05
CA GLN A 150 -2.30 10.28 -2.55
C GLN A 150 -2.25 9.66 -1.14
N TYR A 151 -1.12 9.09 -0.73
CA TYR A 151 -1.04 8.29 0.49
C TYR A 151 -0.82 9.08 1.77
N ASP A 152 -0.06 10.18 1.74
CA ASP A 152 0.36 10.85 2.99
C ASP A 152 -0.83 11.39 3.80
N GLU A 153 -1.73 12.14 3.15
CA GLU A 153 -2.91 12.68 3.84
C GLU A 153 -3.96 11.60 4.15
N HIS A 154 -4.06 10.58 3.29
CA HIS A 154 -4.94 9.44 3.45
C HIS A 154 -4.60 8.65 4.73
N ILE A 155 -3.35 8.19 4.83
CA ILE A 155 -2.82 7.48 6.00
C ILE A 155 -2.91 8.36 7.25
N ARG A 156 -2.60 9.65 7.14
CA ARG A 156 -2.71 10.58 8.27
C ARG A 156 -4.15 10.65 8.79
N LEU A 157 -5.14 10.75 7.91
CA LEU A 157 -6.55 10.80 8.30
C LEU A 157 -7.00 9.49 8.95
N GLU A 158 -6.52 8.35 8.42
CA GLU A 158 -6.78 7.03 8.99
C GLU A 158 -6.27 6.91 10.42
N GLU A 159 -4.96 7.12 10.61
CA GLU A 159 -4.30 6.89 11.89
C GLU A 159 -4.70 7.91 12.96
N THR A 160 -4.95 9.17 12.58
CA THR A 160 -5.21 10.24 13.56
C THR A 160 -6.68 10.41 13.93
N LEU A 161 -7.60 9.92 13.10
CA LEU A 161 -9.04 10.13 13.31
C LEU A 161 -9.85 8.85 13.22
N VAL A 162 -9.72 8.10 12.12
CA VAL A 162 -10.63 7.00 11.80
C VAL A 162 -10.33 5.77 12.66
N TYR A 163 -9.08 5.34 12.77
CA TYR A 163 -8.70 4.18 13.57
C TYR A 163 -9.03 4.36 15.05
N PRO A 164 -8.65 5.47 15.73
CA PRO A 164 -9.02 5.67 17.13
C PRO A 164 -10.54 5.67 17.35
N ALA A 165 -11.30 6.27 16.43
CA ALA A 165 -12.76 6.30 16.52
C ALA A 165 -13.38 4.90 16.35
N ALA A 166 -12.89 4.10 15.40
CA ALA A 166 -13.39 2.75 15.18
C ALA A 166 -13.04 1.83 16.35
N GLN A 167 -11.81 1.91 16.86
CA GLN A 167 -11.38 1.16 18.04
C GLN A 167 -12.23 1.46 19.27
N GLY A 168 -12.63 2.73 19.47
CA GLY A 168 -13.49 3.13 20.59
C GLY A 168 -14.92 2.55 20.55
N LEU A 169 -15.33 1.94 19.43
CA LEU A 169 -16.66 1.36 19.23
C LEU A 169 -16.67 -0.17 19.25
N LEU A 170 -15.49 -0.82 19.32
CA LEU A 170 -15.32 -2.27 19.23
C LEU A 170 -14.96 -2.85 20.60
N ASP A 171 -15.57 -3.98 20.94
CA ASP A 171 -15.18 -4.80 22.08
C ASP A 171 -14.15 -5.87 21.67
N ALA A 172 -13.57 -6.55 22.66
CA ALA A 172 -12.54 -7.56 22.41
C ALA A 172 -13.01 -8.71 21.50
N PRO A 173 -14.23 -9.28 21.65
CA PRO A 173 -14.75 -10.28 20.72
C PRO A 173 -14.85 -9.78 19.27
N ALA A 174 -15.33 -8.55 19.06
CA ALA A 174 -15.41 -7.97 17.72
C ALA A 174 -14.02 -7.75 17.08
N LEU A 175 -13.04 -7.30 17.87
CA LEU A 175 -11.66 -7.15 17.42
C LEU A 175 -11.04 -8.50 17.01
N SER A 176 -11.30 -9.57 17.77
CA SER A 176 -10.85 -10.93 17.45
C SER A 176 -11.43 -11.42 16.13
N ALA A 177 -12.75 -11.25 15.93
CA ALA A 177 -13.42 -11.67 14.70
C ALA A 177 -12.89 -10.93 13.46
N ILE A 178 -12.66 -9.61 13.57
CA ILE A 178 -12.03 -8.82 12.49
C ILE A 178 -10.63 -9.37 12.17
N GLY A 179 -9.83 -9.65 13.20
CA GLY A 179 -8.50 -10.24 13.04
C GLY A 179 -8.52 -11.56 12.26
N GLU A 180 -9.41 -12.48 12.65
CA GLU A 180 -9.58 -13.78 11.98
C GLU A 180 -9.96 -13.60 10.50
N GLU A 181 -10.91 -12.71 10.20
CA GLU A 181 -11.33 -12.44 8.82
C GLU A 181 -10.19 -11.82 7.98
N MET A 182 -9.46 -10.87 8.55
CA MET A 182 -8.26 -10.28 7.92
C MET A 182 -7.23 -11.37 7.61
N GLN A 183 -6.98 -12.30 8.54
CA GLN A 183 -6.05 -13.41 8.35
C GLN A 183 -6.53 -14.34 7.23
N HIS A 184 -7.81 -14.72 7.25
CA HIS A 184 -8.39 -15.64 6.27
C HIS A 184 -8.25 -15.11 4.84
N ARG A 185 -8.42 -13.80 4.66
CA ARG A 185 -8.22 -13.12 3.37
C ARG A 185 -6.82 -13.32 2.79
N ARG A 186 -5.79 -13.42 3.65
CA ARG A 186 -4.38 -13.63 3.22
C ARG A 186 -4.05 -15.11 3.00
N THR A 187 -4.76 -16.03 3.65
CA THR A 187 -4.57 -17.48 3.46
C THR A 187 -5.32 -18.01 2.24
N ASP A 188 -6.54 -17.51 1.98
CA ASP A 188 -7.35 -17.94 0.82
C ASP A 188 -6.81 -17.39 -0.51
N GLY A 189 -6.29 -16.17 -0.51
CA GLY A 189 -5.62 -15.58 -1.69
C GLY A 189 -4.40 -16.37 -2.17
N ARG A 190 -3.73 -17.13 -1.28
CA ARG A 190 -2.62 -18.03 -1.64
C ARG A 190 -3.05 -19.30 -2.36
N VAL A 191 -4.30 -19.74 -2.18
CA VAL A 191 -4.82 -20.97 -2.80
C VAL A 191 -5.28 -20.71 -4.24
N ARG A 192 -5.74 -19.48 -4.56
CA ARG A 192 -6.23 -19.12 -5.90
C ARG A 192 -5.15 -18.61 -6.87
N GLY A 193 -3.94 -18.35 -6.37
CA GLY A 193 -2.81 -17.85 -7.16
C GLY A 193 -1.70 -18.87 -7.45
N ARG A 194 -1.99 -20.19 -7.33
CA ARG A 194 -1.12 -21.29 -7.76
C ARG A 194 -1.63 -21.95 -9.03
#